data_AF-A0A7W5F5K2-F1
#
_entry.id   AF-A0A7W5F5K2-F1
#
_cell.length_a   1.000
_cell.length_b   1.000
_cell.length_c   1.000
_cell.angle_alpha   90.00
_cell.angle_beta   90.00
_cell.angle_gamma   90.00
#
_symmetry.space_group_name_H-M   'P 1'
#
loop_
_entity.id
_entity.type
_entity.pdbx_description
1 polymer ?
#
loop_
_entity_poly.entity_id
_entity_poly.type
_entity_poly.pdbx_seq_one_letter_code
_entity_poly.pdbx_strand_id
1 'polypeptide(L)'
;MRSDAERNRERIIAAARTVCGRDGLNASMPSVAREAGVGIATIFRRFPTKEELVAAVFSDRMDVYADAVAEALDDPDPWNGFAGFIETVCATQAADHGFADVLTMTFPTAKTLEKRRDAATRPTWS
;
A
#
# COMPACT_ATOMS: atom_id res chain seq x y z
N MET A 1 16.65 -19.43 -12.48
CA MET A 1 16.20 -19.35 -11.06
C MET A 1 15.79 -17.96 -10.56
N ARG A 2 16.15 -16.83 -11.21
CA ARG A 2 15.63 -15.49 -10.83
C ARG A 2 14.17 -15.24 -11.25
N SER A 3 13.77 -15.75 -12.43
CA SER A 3 12.42 -15.57 -12.99
C SER A 3 11.31 -16.23 -12.14
N ASP A 4 11.53 -17.46 -11.67
CA ASP A 4 10.51 -18.16 -10.87
C ASP A 4 10.29 -17.53 -9.48
N ALA A 5 11.38 -17.06 -8.84
CA ALA A 5 11.30 -16.42 -7.54
C ALA A 5 10.57 -15.08 -7.60
N GLU A 6 10.74 -14.32 -8.69
CA GLU A 6 10.06 -13.05 -8.90
C GLU A 6 8.60 -13.24 -9.30
N ARG A 7 8.32 -14.17 -10.22
CA ARG A 7 6.95 -14.55 -10.56
C ARG A 7 6.17 -15.05 -9.34
N ASN A 8 6.84 -15.78 -8.44
CA ASN A 8 6.23 -16.20 -7.18
C ASN A 8 5.98 -15.01 -6.23
N ARG A 9 6.85 -14.00 -6.21
CA ARG A 9 6.63 -12.76 -5.46
C ARG A 9 5.40 -12.01 -5.97
N GLU A 10 5.33 -11.79 -7.27
CA GLU A 10 4.20 -11.09 -7.92
C GLU A 10 2.87 -11.81 -7.64
N ARG A 11 2.85 -13.13 -7.72
CA ARG A 11 1.68 -13.94 -7.36
C ARG A 11 1.26 -13.74 -5.91
N ILE A 12 2.20 -13.71 -4.97
CA ILE A 12 1.91 -13.46 -3.55
C ILE A 12 1.36 -12.04 -3.35
N ILE A 13 1.92 -11.03 -4.03
CA ILE A 13 1.45 -9.65 -3.96
C ILE A 13 0.02 -9.54 -4.52
N ALA A 14 -0.25 -10.14 -5.68
CA ALA A 14 -1.59 -10.13 -6.27
C ALA A 14 -2.62 -10.81 -5.36
N ALA A 15 -2.30 -11.97 -4.79
CA ALA A 15 -3.16 -12.65 -3.84
C ALA A 15 -3.39 -11.81 -2.57
N ALA A 16 -2.35 -11.15 -2.07
CA ALA A 16 -2.46 -10.28 -0.91
C ALA A 16 -3.33 -9.05 -1.19
N ARG A 17 -3.26 -8.45 -2.39
CA ARG A 17 -4.21 -7.40 -2.83
C ARG A 17 -5.65 -7.90 -2.75
N THR A 18 -5.94 -9.09 -3.29
CA THR A 18 -7.29 -9.69 -3.24
C THR A 18 -7.78 -9.90 -1.80
N VAL A 19 -6.93 -10.47 -0.94
CA VAL A 19 -7.28 -10.73 0.46
C VAL A 19 -7.46 -9.43 1.23
N CYS A 20 -6.60 -8.43 1.04
CA CYS A 20 -6.74 -7.12 1.66
C CYS A 20 -8.00 -6.37 1.18
N GLY A 21 -8.33 -6.42 -0.11
CA GLY A 21 -9.54 -5.80 -0.64
C GLY A 21 -10.84 -6.44 -0.11
N ARG A 22 -10.81 -7.75 0.19
CA ARG A 22 -11.95 -8.47 0.78
C ARG A 22 -12.04 -8.33 2.29
N ASP A 23 -10.92 -8.51 2.99
CA ASP A 23 -10.88 -8.72 4.44
C ASP A 23 -10.35 -7.50 5.22
N GLY A 24 -9.90 -6.45 4.52
CA GLY A 24 -9.30 -5.25 5.13
C GLY A 24 -8.16 -5.60 6.09
N LEU A 25 -8.17 -4.99 7.28
CA LEU A 25 -7.20 -5.24 8.35
C LEU A 25 -7.16 -6.70 8.86
N ASN A 26 -8.22 -7.48 8.64
CA ASN A 26 -8.28 -8.90 9.02
C ASN A 26 -7.49 -9.82 8.09
N ALA A 27 -6.97 -9.29 6.97
CA ALA A 27 -6.08 -10.03 6.08
C ALA A 27 -4.91 -10.66 6.85
N SER A 28 -4.73 -11.96 6.70
CA SER A 28 -3.72 -12.73 7.43
C SER A 28 -2.77 -13.44 6.48
N MET A 29 -1.51 -13.61 6.90
CA MET A 29 -0.49 -14.34 6.12
C MET A 29 -0.97 -15.75 5.68
N PRO A 30 -1.69 -16.53 6.51
CA PRO A 30 -2.28 -17.80 6.07
C PRO A 30 -3.36 -17.65 5.00
N SER A 31 -4.19 -16.61 5.07
CA SER A 31 -5.22 -16.37 4.06
C SER A 31 -4.60 -15.99 2.71
N VAL A 32 -3.52 -15.20 2.72
CA VAL A 32 -2.74 -14.89 1.52
C VAL A 32 -2.06 -16.14 0.96
N ALA A 33 -1.49 -16.99 1.81
CA ALA A 33 -0.88 -18.26 1.36
C ALA A 33 -1.89 -19.14 0.61
N ARG A 34 -3.10 -19.26 1.18
CA ARG A 34 -4.22 -20.00 0.58
C ARG A 34 -4.63 -19.39 -0.76
N GLU A 35 -4.81 -18.08 -0.82
CA GLU A 35 -5.19 -17.36 -2.03
C GLU A 35 -4.12 -17.49 -3.15
N ALA A 36 -2.84 -17.40 -2.79
CA ALA A 36 -1.73 -17.53 -3.74
C ALA A 36 -1.48 -18.99 -4.21
N GLY A 37 -2.06 -19.96 -3.51
CA GLY A 37 -1.80 -21.39 -3.74
C GLY A 37 -0.37 -21.81 -3.38
N VAL A 38 0.21 -21.21 -2.34
CA VAL A 38 1.59 -21.49 -1.89
C VAL A 38 1.64 -21.87 -0.41
N GLY A 39 2.68 -22.59 -0.01
CA GLY A 39 2.89 -22.94 1.40
C GLY A 39 3.22 -21.71 2.26
N ILE A 40 2.77 -21.70 3.51
CA ILE A 40 3.02 -20.58 4.45
C ILE A 40 4.51 -20.31 4.68
N ALA A 41 5.36 -21.34 4.65
CA ALA A 41 6.81 -21.19 4.72
C ALA A 41 7.40 -20.42 3.52
N THR A 42 6.76 -20.52 2.36
CA THR A 42 7.17 -19.78 1.15
C THR A 42 6.80 -18.30 1.25
N ILE A 43 5.64 -17.99 1.86
CA ILE A 43 5.27 -16.62 2.22
C ILE A 43 6.33 -16.03 3.16
N PHE A 44 6.59 -16.67 4.30
CA PHE A 44 7.53 -16.14 5.30
C PHE A 44 8.96 -16.04 4.79
N ARG A 45 9.38 -16.91 3.85
CA ARG A 45 10.68 -16.77 3.18
C ARG A 45 10.78 -15.52 2.30
N ARG A 46 9.67 -15.08 1.70
CA ARG A 46 9.66 -13.90 0.80
C ARG A 46 9.27 -12.60 1.51
N PHE A 47 8.43 -12.72 2.52
CA PHE A 47 7.90 -11.66 3.37
C PHE A 47 7.95 -12.17 4.82
N PRO A 48 9.08 -11.97 5.52
CA PRO A 48 9.27 -12.42 6.90
C PRO A 48 8.21 -11.90 7.87
N THR A 49 7.60 -10.76 7.57
CA THR A 49 6.57 -10.11 8.41
C THR A 49 5.34 -9.74 7.59
N LYS A 50 4.20 -9.57 8.28
CA LYS A 50 2.96 -9.08 7.65
C LYS A 50 3.17 -7.66 7.12
N GLU A 51 3.94 -6.86 7.83
CA GLU A 51 4.28 -5.48 7.50
C GLU A 51 5.05 -5.37 6.19
N GLU A 52 6.01 -6.26 5.94
CA GLU A 52 6.74 -6.30 4.66
C GLU A 52 5.84 -6.69 3.49
N LEU A 53 4.89 -7.62 3.72
CA LEU A 53 3.89 -7.97 2.71
C LEU A 53 2.97 -6.78 2.43
N VAL A 54 2.44 -6.15 3.47
CA VAL A 54 1.58 -4.96 3.37
C VAL A 54 2.32 -3.83 2.63
N ALA A 55 3.56 -3.54 2.99
CA ALA A 55 4.36 -2.51 2.30
C ALA A 55 4.53 -2.82 0.80
N ALA A 56 4.76 -4.08 0.43
CA ALA A 56 4.88 -4.48 -0.97
C ALA A 56 3.54 -4.42 -1.72
N VAL A 57 2.44 -4.75 -1.06
CA VAL A 57 1.08 -4.67 -1.62
C VAL A 57 0.68 -3.22 -1.90
N PHE A 58 1.00 -2.30 -0.99
CA PHE A 58 0.55 -0.92 -1.11
C PHE A 58 1.57 0.04 -1.72
N SER A 59 2.79 -0.40 -2.07
CA SER A 59 3.82 0.47 -2.65
C SER A 59 3.30 1.26 -3.86
N ASP A 60 2.78 0.58 -4.88
CA ASP A 60 2.31 1.26 -6.09
C ASP A 60 1.20 2.30 -5.81
N ARG A 61 0.35 2.05 -4.81
CA ARG A 61 -0.71 3.00 -4.44
C ARG A 61 -0.17 4.17 -3.62
N MET A 62 0.84 3.91 -2.77
CA MET A 62 1.56 4.97 -2.07
C MET A 62 2.31 5.88 -3.04
N ASP A 63 2.81 5.31 -4.16
CA ASP A 63 3.45 6.09 -5.22
C ASP A 63 2.40 7.01 -5.90
N VAL A 64 1.20 6.49 -6.24
CA VAL A 64 0.08 7.33 -6.72
C VAL A 64 -0.29 8.44 -5.74
N TYR A 65 -0.27 8.17 -4.43
CA TYR A 65 -0.51 9.20 -3.42
C TYR A 65 0.57 10.27 -3.41
N ALA A 66 1.84 9.86 -3.48
CA ALA A 66 2.96 10.79 -3.50
C ALA A 66 2.93 11.67 -4.77
N ASP A 67 2.62 11.07 -5.92
CA ASP A 67 2.48 11.77 -7.19
C ASP A 67 1.32 12.77 -7.14
N ALA A 68 0.16 12.38 -6.62
CA ALA A 68 -0.99 13.28 -6.47
C ALA A 68 -0.70 14.46 -5.52
N VAL A 69 0.09 14.26 -4.46
CA VAL A 69 0.55 15.36 -3.60
C VAL A 69 1.50 16.29 -4.37
N ALA A 70 2.45 15.73 -5.12
CA ALA A 70 3.39 16.52 -5.90
C ALA A 70 2.68 17.37 -6.97
N GLU A 71 1.73 16.78 -7.69
CA GLU A 71 0.90 17.48 -8.68
C GLU A 71 0.08 18.61 -8.04
N ALA A 72 -0.54 18.35 -6.87
CA ALA A 72 -1.31 19.35 -6.16
C ALA A 72 -0.47 20.53 -5.64
N LEU A 73 0.80 20.29 -5.28
CA LEU A 73 1.73 21.33 -4.83
C LEU A 73 2.31 22.16 -5.98
N ASP A 74 2.32 21.63 -7.20
CA ASP A 74 2.79 22.33 -8.40
C ASP A 74 1.68 23.17 -9.07
N ASP A 75 0.42 22.99 -8.65
CA ASP A 75 -0.72 23.74 -9.20
C ASP A 75 -0.65 25.23 -8.83
N PRO A 76 -0.71 26.15 -9.81
CA PRO A 76 -0.69 27.60 -9.54
C PRO A 76 -1.94 28.11 -8.81
N ASP A 77 -3.05 27.36 -8.82
CA ASP A 77 -4.23 27.61 -8.00
C ASP A 77 -4.27 26.61 -6.81
N PRO A 78 -4.01 27.07 -5.58
CA PRO A 78 -3.99 26.21 -4.39
C PRO A 78 -5.29 25.45 -4.15
N TRP A 79 -6.44 26.03 -4.53
CA TRP A 79 -7.73 25.36 -4.37
C TRP A 79 -7.90 24.24 -5.41
N ASN A 80 -7.47 24.47 -6.64
CA ASN A 80 -7.50 23.46 -7.70
C ASN A 80 -6.60 22.27 -7.35
N GLY A 81 -5.36 22.53 -6.91
CA GLY A 81 -4.45 21.49 -6.45
C GLY A 81 -5.03 20.67 -5.29
N PHE A 82 -5.58 21.34 -4.27
CA PHE A 82 -6.22 20.66 -3.14
C PHE A 82 -7.44 19.80 -3.58
N ALA A 83 -8.32 20.35 -4.40
CA ALA A 83 -9.51 19.64 -4.87
C ALA A 83 -9.12 18.40 -5.71
N GLY A 84 -8.18 18.55 -6.66
CA GLY A 84 -7.68 17.44 -7.49
C GLY A 84 -7.00 16.34 -6.67
N PHE A 85 -6.24 16.70 -5.64
CA PHE A 85 -5.69 15.73 -4.68
C PHE A 85 -6.80 14.95 -3.98
N ILE A 86 -7.78 15.65 -3.38
CA ILE A 86 -8.89 15.01 -2.66
C ILE A 86 -9.69 14.09 -3.58
N GLU A 87 -9.98 14.52 -4.83
CA GLU A 87 -10.67 13.70 -5.82
C GLU A 87 -9.88 12.42 -6.14
N THR A 88 -8.57 12.53 -6.38
CA THR A 88 -7.69 11.38 -6.68
C THR A 88 -7.62 10.40 -5.51
N VAL A 89 -7.47 10.92 -4.29
CA VAL A 89 -7.47 10.15 -3.04
C VAL A 89 -8.80 9.44 -2.85
N CYS A 90 -9.93 10.13 -2.99
CA CYS A 90 -11.26 9.55 -2.82
C CYS A 90 -11.56 8.51 -3.90
N ALA A 91 -11.18 8.73 -5.16
CA ALA A 91 -11.35 7.75 -6.24
C ALA A 91 -10.52 6.48 -5.97
N THR A 92 -9.29 6.64 -5.48
CA THR A 92 -8.40 5.51 -5.15
C THR A 92 -8.93 4.70 -3.97
N GLN A 93 -9.49 5.36 -2.95
CA GLN A 93 -10.13 4.69 -1.80
C GLN A 93 -11.45 4.01 -2.16
N ALA A 94 -12.27 4.63 -3.00
CA ALA A 94 -13.53 4.04 -3.45
C ALA A 94 -13.33 2.76 -4.29
N ALA A 95 -12.18 2.64 -4.97
CA ALA A 95 -11.83 1.46 -5.74
C ALA A 95 -11.23 0.32 -4.89
N ASP A 96 -10.78 0.58 -3.65
CA ASP A 96 -10.07 -0.41 -2.82
C ASP A 96 -10.28 -0.16 -1.32
N HIS A 97 -11.26 -0.88 -0.74
CA HIS A 97 -11.56 -0.83 0.70
C HIS A 97 -10.34 -1.13 1.59
N GLY A 98 -9.43 -2.01 1.14
CA GLY A 98 -8.23 -2.36 1.91
C GLY A 98 -7.20 -1.24 1.97
N PHE A 99 -7.25 -0.30 1.02
CA PHE A 99 -6.33 0.83 0.98
C PHE A 99 -6.83 2.04 1.78
N ALA A 100 -8.14 2.24 1.86
CA ALA A 100 -8.72 3.22 2.80
C ALA A 100 -8.26 2.95 4.23
N ASP A 101 -8.33 1.69 4.69
CA ASP A 101 -7.85 1.25 6.01
C ASP A 101 -6.35 1.56 6.23
N VAL A 102 -5.53 1.46 5.18
CA VAL A 102 -4.08 1.71 5.24
C VAL A 102 -3.74 3.19 5.42
N LEU A 103 -4.56 4.08 4.86
CA LEU A 103 -4.34 5.52 4.90
C LEU A 103 -4.92 6.18 6.13
N THR A 104 -6.04 5.68 6.64
CA THR A 104 -6.75 6.28 7.78
C THR A 104 -6.27 5.76 9.14
N MET A 105 -5.42 4.73 9.21
CA MET A 105 -4.93 4.18 10.48
C MET A 105 -3.42 3.94 10.53
N THR A 106 -2.85 4.19 11.71
CA THR A 106 -1.46 3.90 12.06
C THR A 106 -1.29 2.41 12.29
N PHE A 107 -0.31 1.79 11.61
CA PHE A 107 0.18 0.44 11.93
C PHE A 107 1.37 0.53 12.89
N PRO A 108 1.21 0.30 14.21
CA PRO A 108 2.27 0.53 15.21
C PRO A 108 3.55 -0.31 15.00
N THR A 109 3.50 -1.33 14.13
CA THR A 109 4.61 -2.23 13.83
C THR A 109 5.28 -2.00 12.47
N ALA A 110 4.71 -1.18 11.57
CA ALA A 110 5.21 -0.98 10.20
C ALA A 110 6.10 0.27 10.07
N LYS A 111 7.22 0.31 10.81
CA LYS A 111 8.13 1.49 10.91
C LYS A 111 8.60 2.07 9.56
N THR A 112 8.72 1.26 8.52
CA THR A 112 9.11 1.72 7.16
C THR A 112 7.98 2.46 6.45
N LEU A 113 6.74 2.02 6.63
CA LEU A 113 5.56 2.69 6.09
C LEU A 113 5.29 3.97 6.88
N GLU A 114 5.47 3.94 8.20
CA GLU A 114 5.40 5.12 9.06
C GLU A 114 6.42 6.18 8.65
N LYS A 115 7.69 5.79 8.37
CA LYS A 115 8.70 6.74 7.85
C LYS A 115 8.29 7.41 6.53
N ARG A 116 7.64 6.68 5.62
CA ARG A 116 7.17 7.23 4.34
C ARG A 116 5.97 8.16 4.53
N ARG A 117 5.02 7.78 5.40
CA ARG A 117 3.90 8.63 5.79
C ARG A 117 4.38 9.92 6.46
N ASP A 118 5.28 9.83 7.43
CA ASP A 118 5.81 10.98 8.16
C ASP A 118 6.62 11.92 7.25
N ALA A 119 7.27 11.39 6.21
CA ALA A 119 7.91 12.19 5.18
C ALA A 119 6.91 12.94 4.29
N ALA A 120 5.74 12.34 4.01
CA ALA A 120 4.66 12.96 3.24
C ALA A 120 3.85 13.99 4.06
N THR A 121 3.77 13.85 5.39
CA THR A 121 2.95 14.71 6.26
C THR A 121 3.72 15.79 7.02
N ARG A 122 5.05 15.89 6.87
CA ARG A 122 5.83 16.98 7.49
C ARG A 122 6.01 18.13 6.49
N PRO A 123 5.39 19.29 6.75
CA PRO A 123 5.65 20.45 5.93
C PRO A 123 7.03 21.02 6.27
N THR A 124 7.91 21.13 5.28
CA THR A 124 9.14 21.92 5.35
C THR A 124 8.80 23.38 5.05
N TRP A 125 8.23 24.09 6.04
CA TRP A 125 8.22 25.54 6.00
C TRP A 125 9.50 26.04 6.70
N SER A 126 10.37 26.69 5.92
CA SER A 126 11.39 27.63 6.43
C SER A 126 10.93 29.06 6.15
#